data_AF-A0A950I2R8-F1
#
_entry.id   AF-A0A950I2R8-F1
#
_cell.length_a   1.000
_cell.length_b   1.000
_cell.length_c   1.000
_cell.angle_alpha   90.00
_cell.angle_beta   90.00
_cell.angle_gamma   90.00
#
_symmetry.space_group_name_H-M   'P 1'
#
loop_
_entity.id
_entity.type
_entity.pdbx_description
1 polymer ?
#
loop_
_entity_poly.entity_id
_entity_poly.type
_entity_poly.pdbx_seq_one_letter_code
_entity_poly.pdbx_strand_id
1 'polypeptide(L)' 'MKQQVKRVRVPVHGVLLLDKDVGLSSNDALIRVKRLLNAQKAGHTGTLDPFATGLLPLCFGEATRFSQDLL' A
#
# COMPACT_ATOMS: atom_id res chain seq x y z
N MET A 1 -26.15 9.53 -15.56
CA MET A 1 -25.35 9.54 -14.30
C MET A 1 -25.05 8.10 -13.91
N LYS A 2 -23.77 7.66 -13.91
CA LYS A 2 -23.40 6.31 -13.43
C LYS A 2 -23.23 6.38 -11.91
N GLN A 3 -24.13 5.75 -11.15
CA GLN A 3 -23.94 5.61 -9.70
C GLN A 3 -22.70 4.76 -9.44
N GLN A 4 -21.65 5.36 -8.88
CA GLN A 4 -20.51 4.59 -8.37
C GLN A 4 -20.96 3.89 -7.10
N VAL A 5 -21.19 2.57 -7.19
CA VAL A 5 -21.40 1.72 -6.02
C VAL A 5 -20.15 1.84 -5.14
N LYS A 6 -20.28 2.44 -3.95
CA LYS A 6 -19.20 2.48 -2.97
C LYS A 6 -18.88 1.04 -2.56
N ARG A 7 -17.77 0.50 -3.06
CA ARG A 7 -17.28 -0.82 -2.62
C ARG A 7 -16.97 -0.76 -1.13
N VAL A 8 -17.62 -1.62 -0.36
CA VAL A 8 -17.30 -1.82 1.06
C VAL A 8 -15.88 -2.38 1.14
N ARG A 9 -15.00 -1.67 1.84
CA ARG A 9 -13.60 -2.07 2.05
C ARG A 9 -13.51 -3.14 3.13
N VAL A 10 -12.58 -4.09 3.00
CA VAL A 10 -12.36 -5.18 3.96
C VAL A 10 -11.25 -4.86 4.97
N PRO A 11 -11.37 -5.33 6.23
CA PRO A 11 -10.34 -5.16 7.25
C PRO A 11 -9.18 -6.14 7.00
N VAL A 12 -8.22 -5.72 6.17
CA VAL A 12 -6.99 -6.49 5.90
C VAL A 12 -5.92 -6.08 6.91
N HIS A 13 -5.27 -7.07 7.52
CA HIS A 13 -4.21 -6.90 8.50
C HIS A 13 -2.97 -7.69 8.06
N GLY A 14 -1.79 -7.06 8.08
CA GLY A 14 -0.53 -7.74 7.77
C GLY A 14 0.47 -6.86 7.02
N VAL A 15 1.58 -7.46 6.60
CA VAL A 15 2.63 -6.82 5.81
C VAL A 15 2.76 -7.54 4.47
N LEU A 16 2.80 -6.77 3.38
CA LEU A 16 3.09 -7.25 2.04
C LEU A 16 4.46 -6.73 1.61
N LEU A 17 5.35 -7.63 1.23
CA LEU A 17 6.67 -7.32 0.71
C LEU A 17 6.53 -7.09 -0.79
N LEU A 18 6.41 -5.83 -1.22
CA LEU A 18 6.28 -5.49 -2.63
C LEU A 18 7.67 -5.33 -3.24
N ASP A 19 7.94 -5.98 -4.36
CA ASP A 19 9.01 -5.55 -5.24
C ASP A 19 8.50 -4.40 -6.12
N LYS A 20 8.89 -3.17 -5.79
CA LYS A 20 8.41 -1.96 -6.47
C LYS A 20 9.13 -1.83 -7.81
N ASP A 21 8.36 -1.72 -8.87
CA ASP A 21 8.91 -1.47 -10.21
C ASP A 21 9.28 0.01 -10.43
N VAL A 22 10.05 0.28 -11.48
CA VAL A 22 10.40 1.63 -11.96
C VAL A 22 9.14 2.37 -12.42
N GLY A 23 9.16 3.70 -12.28
CA GLY A 23 8.11 4.59 -12.78
C GLY A 23 6.92 4.75 -11.83
N LEU A 24 6.92 4.03 -10.70
CA LEU A 24 5.94 4.20 -9.64
C LEU A 24 6.56 4.92 -8.45
N SER A 25 5.89 5.98 -7.97
CA SER A 25 6.15 6.45 -6.61
C SER A 25 5.74 5.37 -5.60
N SER A 26 6.35 5.39 -4.42
CA SER A 26 5.98 4.47 -3.33
C SER A 26 4.49 4.57 -2.94
N ASN A 27 3.92 5.77 -3.02
CA ASN A 27 2.51 6.00 -2.75
C ASN A 27 1.59 5.46 -3.87
N ASP A 28 1.99 5.56 -5.14
CA ASP A 28 1.23 4.97 -6.25
C ASP A 28 1.16 3.46 -6.12
N ALA A 29 2.29 2.84 -5.79
CA ALA A 29 2.38 1.41 -5.49
C ALA A 29 1.45 1.01 -4.34
N LEU A 30 1.49 1.73 -3.22
CA LEU A 30 0.60 1.55 -2.07
C LEU A 30 -0.89 1.65 -2.47
N ILE A 31 -1.27 2.68 -3.22
CA ILE A 31 -2.66 2.90 -3.65
C ILE A 31 -3.14 1.77 -4.55
N ARG A 32 -2.29 1.30 -5.48
CA ARG A 32 -2.61 0.16 -6.35
C ARG A 32 -2.85 -1.10 -5.52
N VAL A 33 -1.93 -1.47 -4.64
CA VAL A 33 -2.06 -2.68 -3.81
C VAL A 33 -3.24 -2.58 -2.84
N LYS A 34 -3.46 -1.42 -2.20
CA LYS A 34 -4.64 -1.18 -1.34
C LYS A 34 -5.96 -1.37 -2.10
N ARG A 35 -6.02 -0.98 -3.37
CA ARG A 35 -7.18 -1.21 -4.24
C ARG A 35 -7.33 -2.69 -4.61
N LEU A 36 -6.25 -3.37 -4.97
CA LEU A 36 -6.25 -4.80 -5.30
C LEU A 36 -6.73 -5.64 -4.12
N LEU A 37 -6.26 -5.36 -2.91
CA LEU A 37 -6.66 -6.06 -1.69
C LEU A 37 -7.99 -5.56 -1.09
N ASN A 38 -8.60 -4.54 -1.69
CA ASN A 38 -9.80 -3.87 -1.16
C ASN A 38 -9.66 -3.42 0.31
N ALA A 39 -8.44 -3.11 0.76
CA ALA A 39 -8.12 -2.87 2.16
C ALA A 39 -8.60 -1.49 2.65
N GLN A 40 -9.02 -1.43 3.92
CA GLN A 40 -9.47 -0.19 4.59
C GLN A 40 -8.31 0.78 4.88
N LYS A 41 -7.23 0.28 5.47
CA LYS A 41 -6.06 1.05 5.92
C LYS A 41 -4.78 0.42 5.37
N ALA A 42 -3.88 1.26 4.88
CA ALA A 42 -2.57 0.84 4.40
C ALA A 42 -1.54 1.97 4.55
N GLY A 43 -0.26 1.62 4.68
CA GLY A 43 0.89 2.52 4.67
C GLY A 43 2.14 1.79 4.16
N HIS A 44 3.22 2.50 3.84
CA HIS A 44 4.52 1.90 3.51
C HIS A 44 5.56 2.28 4.57
N THR A 45 6.62 1.50 4.71
CA THR A 45 7.61 1.66 5.80
C THR A 45 8.89 2.39 5.39
N GLY A 46 8.85 3.12 4.27
CA GLY A 46 9.99 3.80 3.67
C GLY A 46 9.62 4.28 2.28
N THR A 47 10.35 5.25 1.73
CA THR A 47 10.09 5.77 0.39
C THR A 47 11.24 5.37 -0.52
N LEU A 48 10.91 4.69 -1.60
CA LEU A 48 11.75 4.53 -2.77
C LEU A 48 11.39 5.60 -3.79
N ASP A 49 12.42 6.20 -4.40
CA ASP A 49 12.25 7.13 -5.52
C ASP A 49 11.54 6.45 -6.70
N PRO A 50 10.86 7.21 -7.58
CA PRO A 50 10.18 6.64 -8.74
C PRO A 50 11.10 5.82 -9.66
N PHE A 51 12.38 6.18 -9.76
CA PHE A 51 13.37 5.47 -10.57
C PHE A 51 14.01 4.26 -9.87
N ALA A 52 13.85 4.11 -8.56
CA ALA A 52 14.39 2.98 -7.81
C ALA A 52 13.48 1.76 -7.93
N THR A 53 14.06 0.56 -7.90
CA THR A 53 13.33 -0.71 -7.74
C THR A 53 13.62 -1.35 -6.38
N GLY A 54 12.89 -2.42 -6.06
CA GLY A 54 13.22 -3.29 -4.94
C GLY A 54 12.18 -3.27 -3.83
N LEU A 55 12.59 -3.80 -2.68
CA LEU A 55 11.71 -4.11 -1.58
C LEU A 55 11.06 -2.85 -0.97
N LEU A 56 9.74 -2.76 -1.04
CA LEU A 56 8.90 -1.76 -0.38
C LEU A 56 7.87 -2.47 0.51
N PRO A 57 8.09 -2.57 1.83
CA PRO A 57 7.12 -3.15 2.73
C PRO A 57 5.86 -2.28 2.84
N LEU A 58 4.70 -2.88 2.59
CA LEU A 58 3.39 -2.27 2.70
C LEU A 58 2.66 -2.87 3.90
N CYS A 59 2.33 -2.05 4.89
CA CYS A 59 1.56 -2.45 6.06
C CYS A 59 0.07 -2.20 5.86
N PHE A 60 -0.78 -3.11 6.33
CA PHE A 60 -2.24 -3.03 6.25
C PHE A 60 -2.88 -3.15 7.63
N GLY A 61 -3.97 -2.41 7.84
CA GLY A 61 -4.74 -2.45 9.08
C GLY A 61 -3.86 -2.16 10.30
N GLU A 62 -3.91 -3.03 11.30
CA GLU A 62 -3.13 -2.95 12.54
C GLU A 62 -1.61 -2.92 12.32
N ALA A 63 -1.11 -3.57 11.28
CA ALA A 63 0.33 -3.57 10.99
C ALA A 63 0.88 -2.17 10.62
N THR A 64 0.00 -1.23 10.24
CA THR A 64 0.41 0.16 9.98
C THR A 64 0.94 0.89 11.22
N ARG A 65 0.71 0.36 12.43
CA ARG A 65 1.30 0.94 13.65
C ARG A 65 2.83 0.82 13.66
N PHE A 66 3.37 -0.20 13.00
CA PHE A 66 4.81 -0.45 12.92
C PHE A 66 5.46 0.25 11.72
N SER A 67 4.71 1.01 10.90
CA SER A 67 5.28 1.56 9.65
C SER A 67 6.33 2.65 9.89
N GLN A 68 6.34 3.29 11.06
CA GLN A 68 7.39 4.24 11.45
C GLN A 68 8.60 3.56 12.08
N ASP A 69 8.42 2.41 12.74
CA ASP A 69 9.50 1.67 13.41
C ASP A 69 10.41 0.89 12.45
N LEU A 70 10.02 0.82 11.17
CA LEU A 70 10.74 0.15 10.08
C LEU A 70 11.50 1.13 9.16
N LEU A 71 11.51 2.44 9.49
CA LEU A 71 12.29 3.48 8.81
C LEU A 71 13.76 3.47 9.26
#